data_AF-A0A6H9KQW4-F1
#
_entry.id   AF-A0A6H9KQW4-F1
#
_cell.length_a   1.000
_cell.length_b   1.000
_cell.length_c   1.000
_cell.angle_alpha   90.00
_cell.angle_beta   90.00
_cell.angle_gamma   90.00
#
_symmetry.space_group_name_H-M   'P 1'
#
loop_
_entity.id
_entity.type
_entity.pdbx_description
1 polymer ?
#
loop_
_entity_poly.entity_id
_entity_poly.type
_entity_poly.pdbx_seq_one_letter_code
_entity_poly.pdbx_strand_id
1 'polypeptide(L)'
;MEQKVKISDLISYLIKPLVYISIGIIIIAFLLHFNDNFVNLKYGWIIRKFDIRRENNVAVWFESNLFLLVALSFVPLGFSKELKTEFNKFVKFFFQISVFGFVFLALDEMISVHEYLGKFVENRTGITEGTNIEEVGFGWILIYAPIVFVGSFFVWSIWSKLLKELDGKSYKVGKKFVILIIIGAISTVLMEVVEGFFWFENKVDTIFPCFEEGIEFMTLISFLVCNNILIKGFEKE
;
A
#
# COMPACT_ATOMS: atom_id res chain seq x y z
N MET A 1 -18.30 18.98 28.58
CA MET A 1 -17.46 17.80 28.31
C MET A 1 -17.21 17.75 26.82
N GLU A 2 -15.99 18.01 26.37
CA GLU A 2 -15.63 17.86 24.96
C GLU A 2 -15.46 16.37 24.64
N GLN A 3 -16.23 15.87 23.69
CA GLN A 3 -16.10 14.50 23.19
C GLN A 3 -14.83 14.44 22.34
N LYS A 4 -13.74 13.87 22.87
CA LYS A 4 -12.53 13.62 22.10
C LYS A 4 -12.85 12.61 21.00
N VAL A 5 -12.79 13.04 19.74
CA VAL A 5 -12.93 12.15 18.58
C VAL A 5 -11.74 11.19 18.56
N LYS A 6 -12.01 9.89 18.61
CA LYS A 6 -10.97 8.86 18.53
C LYS A 6 -10.55 8.63 17.08
N ILE A 7 -9.27 8.35 16.87
CA ILE A 7 -8.70 8.02 15.55
C ILE A 7 -9.46 6.84 14.91
N SER A 8 -9.83 5.84 15.70
CA SER A 8 -10.60 4.66 15.25
C SER A 8 -11.97 5.01 14.67
N ASP A 9 -12.64 6.03 15.22
CA ASP A 9 -13.92 6.50 14.69
C ASP A 9 -13.74 7.27 13.39
N LEU A 10 -12.73 8.14 13.33
CA LEU A 10 -12.38 8.83 12.09
C LEU A 10 -12.07 7.85 10.95
N ILE A 11 -11.22 6.84 11.19
CA ILE A 11 -10.90 5.81 10.20
C ILE A 11 -12.18 5.07 9.75
N SER A 12 -13.06 4.74 10.69
CA SER A 12 -14.33 4.07 10.38
C SER A 12 -15.21 4.89 9.43
N TYR A 13 -15.27 6.20 9.61
CA TYR A 13 -16.03 7.09 8.72
C TYR A 13 -15.39 7.23 7.34
N LEU A 14 -14.06 7.17 7.26
CA LEU A 14 -13.32 7.36 6.01
C LEU A 14 -13.24 6.12 5.13
N ILE A 15 -13.25 4.90 5.69
CA ILE A 15 -13.07 3.65 4.91
C ILE A 15 -13.99 3.57 3.69
N LYS A 16 -15.29 3.84 3.85
CA LYS A 16 -16.26 3.69 2.76
C LYS A 16 -16.04 4.72 1.63
N PRO A 17 -15.90 6.03 1.90
CA PRO A 17 -15.46 6.99 0.90
C PRO A 17 -14.16 6.59 0.20
N LEU A 18 -13.14 6.16 0.94
CA LEU A 18 -11.84 5.77 0.38
C LEU A 18 -11.96 4.60 -0.59
N VAL A 19 -12.76 3.58 -0.25
CA VAL A 19 -13.07 2.44 -1.14
C VAL A 19 -13.69 2.93 -2.45
N TYR A 20 -14.67 3.83 -2.40
CA TYR A 20 -15.33 4.31 -3.61
C TYR A 20 -14.42 5.16 -4.48
N ILE A 21 -13.59 6.01 -3.88
CA ILE A 21 -12.62 6.82 -4.62
C ILE A 21 -11.58 5.90 -5.28
N SER A 22 -11.05 4.92 -4.54
CA SER A 22 -10.07 3.96 -5.06
C SER A 22 -10.63 3.15 -6.23
N ILE A 23 -11.85 2.61 -6.10
CA ILE A 23 -12.53 1.91 -7.21
C ILE A 23 -12.70 2.83 -8.42
N GLY A 24 -13.07 4.10 -8.20
CA GLY A 24 -13.20 5.08 -9.28
C GLY A 24 -11.87 5.31 -10.02
N ILE A 25 -10.77 5.50 -9.29
CA ILE A 25 -9.42 5.67 -9.84
C ILE A 25 -9.00 4.43 -10.64
N ILE A 26 -9.18 3.23 -10.07
CA ILE A 26 -8.85 1.97 -10.75
C ILE A 26 -9.64 1.83 -12.05
N ILE A 27 -10.95 2.08 -12.03
CA ILE A 27 -11.79 2.04 -13.23
C ILE A 27 -11.28 3.03 -14.29
N ILE A 28 -10.90 4.24 -13.89
CA ILE A 28 -10.33 5.23 -14.81
C ILE A 28 -9.04 4.71 -15.44
N ALA A 29 -8.14 4.11 -14.66
CA ALA A 29 -6.89 3.53 -15.17
C ALA A 29 -7.15 2.46 -16.24
N PHE A 30 -8.07 1.52 -15.98
CA PHE A 30 -8.45 0.49 -16.96
C PHE A 30 -9.11 1.10 -18.21
N LEU A 31 -10.00 2.07 -18.05
CA LEU A 31 -10.65 2.74 -19.19
C LEU A 31 -9.64 3.47 -20.07
N LEU A 32 -8.65 4.13 -19.46
CA LEU A 32 -7.59 4.82 -20.18
C LEU A 32 -6.64 3.85 -20.88
N HIS A 33 -6.34 2.70 -20.28
CA HIS A 33 -5.52 1.66 -20.92
C HIS A 33 -6.18 1.12 -22.20
N PHE A 34 -7.47 0.79 -22.16
CA PHE A 34 -8.14 0.16 -23.30
C PHE A 34 -8.60 1.14 -24.37
N ASN A 35 -8.60 2.44 -24.09
CA ASN A 35 -9.19 3.40 -25.00
C ASN A 35 -8.51 4.78 -24.93
N ASP A 36 -7.41 4.89 -25.67
CA ASP A 36 -6.69 6.15 -25.89
C ASP A 36 -7.58 7.26 -26.47
N ASN A 37 -8.70 6.94 -27.14
CA ASN A 37 -9.60 7.96 -27.68
C ASN A 37 -10.40 8.70 -26.58
N PHE A 38 -10.47 8.19 -25.34
CA PHE A 38 -11.01 8.98 -24.22
C PHE A 38 -10.20 10.25 -23.96
N VAL A 39 -8.90 10.22 -24.29
CA VAL A 39 -8.02 11.38 -24.19
C VAL A 39 -8.41 12.46 -25.19
N ASN A 40 -8.87 12.07 -26.38
CA ASN A 40 -9.22 12.99 -27.46
C ASN A 40 -10.53 13.74 -27.21
N LEU A 41 -11.23 13.45 -26.11
CA LEU A 41 -12.36 14.26 -25.64
C LEU A 41 -11.88 15.64 -25.18
N LYS A 42 -12.74 16.65 -25.33
CA LYS A 42 -12.48 18.06 -24.97
C LYS A 42 -11.90 18.27 -23.55
N TYR A 43 -12.13 17.32 -22.65
CA TYR A 43 -11.64 17.34 -21.26
C TYR A 43 -10.82 16.11 -20.86
N GLY A 44 -10.28 15.34 -21.82
CA GLY A 44 -9.49 14.13 -21.55
C GLY A 44 -8.25 14.37 -20.69
N TRP A 45 -7.72 15.60 -20.67
CA TRP A 45 -6.61 16.00 -19.79
C TRP A 45 -6.96 15.93 -18.29
N ILE A 46 -8.22 16.14 -17.90
CA ILE A 46 -8.67 16.01 -16.50
C ILE A 46 -8.67 14.53 -16.12
N ILE A 47 -9.19 13.68 -17.00
CA ILE A 47 -9.27 12.23 -16.77
C ILE A 47 -7.85 11.65 -16.60
N ARG A 48 -6.88 12.12 -17.40
CA ARG A 48 -5.46 11.75 -17.26
C ARG A 48 -4.84 12.11 -15.91
N LYS A 49 -5.40 13.06 -15.15
CA LYS A 49 -4.90 13.36 -13.79
C LYS A 49 -5.31 12.32 -12.77
N PHE A 50 -6.25 11.44 -13.11
CA PHE A 50 -6.71 10.32 -12.29
C PHE A 50 -6.19 8.97 -12.81
N ASP A 51 -5.22 8.97 -13.74
CA ASP A 51 -4.58 7.76 -14.24
C ASP A 51 -3.49 7.31 -13.26
N ILE A 52 -3.76 6.35 -12.38
CA ILE A 52 -2.81 5.99 -11.31
C ILE A 52 -1.46 5.50 -11.83
N ARG A 53 -1.43 4.81 -12.98
CA ARG A 53 -0.23 4.31 -13.67
C ARG A 53 0.81 5.37 -14.06
N ARG A 54 0.50 6.64 -13.83
CA ARG A 54 1.35 7.77 -14.16
C ARG A 54 1.74 8.45 -12.87
N GLU A 55 3.01 8.70 -12.71
CA GLU A 55 3.49 9.48 -11.58
C GLU A 55 3.02 10.94 -11.61
N ASN A 56 3.20 11.65 -10.50
CA ASN A 56 3.04 13.10 -10.39
C ASN A 56 1.63 13.62 -10.74
N ASN A 57 0.59 12.89 -10.31
CA ASN A 57 -0.80 13.27 -10.56
C ASN A 57 -1.71 13.16 -9.33
N VAL A 58 -3.01 13.39 -9.53
CA VAL A 58 -3.99 13.44 -8.43
C VAL A 58 -4.27 12.06 -7.85
N ALA A 59 -4.23 11.01 -8.67
CA ALA A 59 -4.38 9.64 -8.21
C ALA A 59 -3.21 9.23 -7.30
N VAL A 60 -1.98 9.51 -7.72
CA VAL A 60 -0.78 9.23 -6.90
C VAL A 60 -0.78 10.08 -5.63
N TRP A 61 -1.19 11.35 -5.70
CA TRP A 61 -1.44 12.17 -4.51
C TRP A 61 -2.43 11.51 -3.54
N PHE A 62 -3.54 10.98 -4.05
CA PHE A 62 -4.53 10.30 -3.23
C PHE A 62 -3.95 9.04 -2.57
N GLU A 63 -3.19 8.23 -3.32
CA GLU A 63 -2.53 7.04 -2.80
C GLU A 63 -1.50 7.34 -1.71
N SER A 64 -0.64 8.34 -1.88
CA SER A 64 0.29 8.76 -0.82
C SER A 64 -0.44 9.22 0.45
N ASN A 65 -1.60 9.87 0.32
CA ASN A 65 -2.44 10.20 1.48
C ASN A 65 -3.04 8.94 2.12
N LEU A 66 -3.33 7.91 1.34
CA LEU A 66 -3.80 6.63 1.85
C LEU A 66 -2.69 5.90 2.62
N PHE A 67 -1.45 5.91 2.13
CA PHE A 67 -0.26 5.47 2.88
C PHE A 67 -0.11 6.21 4.21
N LEU A 68 -0.22 7.54 4.21
CA LEU A 68 -0.17 8.34 5.44
C LEU A 68 -1.30 7.99 6.41
N LEU A 69 -2.51 7.75 5.90
CA LEU A 69 -3.63 7.34 6.75
C LEU A 69 -3.40 5.94 7.35
N VAL A 70 -2.79 5.04 6.58
CA VAL A 70 -2.36 3.73 7.10
C VAL A 70 -1.31 3.92 8.19
N ALA A 71 -0.31 4.77 7.99
CA ALA A 71 0.67 5.11 9.03
C ALA A 71 -0.01 5.63 10.31
N LEU A 72 -0.98 6.54 10.18
CA LEU A 72 -1.75 7.06 11.31
C LEU A 72 -2.55 5.96 12.03
N SER A 73 -3.05 4.97 11.31
CA SER A 73 -3.75 3.82 11.92
C SER A 73 -2.83 2.93 12.78
N PHE A 74 -1.51 2.98 12.57
CA PHE A 74 -0.55 2.27 13.40
C PHE A 74 -0.17 3.02 14.68
N VAL A 75 -0.37 4.34 14.73
CA VAL A 75 0.03 5.17 15.89
C VAL A 75 -0.61 4.70 17.20
N PRO A 76 -1.93 4.44 17.28
CA PRO A 76 -2.54 3.93 18.51
C PRO A 76 -1.96 2.58 18.94
N LEU A 77 -1.59 1.72 17.99
CA LEU A 77 -1.06 0.38 18.27
C LEU A 77 0.40 0.42 18.74
N GLY A 78 1.22 1.32 18.20
CA GLY A 78 2.65 1.42 18.51
C GLY A 78 3.01 2.37 19.65
N PHE A 79 2.24 3.45 19.85
CA PHE A 79 2.59 4.55 20.75
C PHE A 79 1.60 4.79 21.88
N SER A 80 0.37 4.28 21.80
CA SER A 80 -0.62 4.53 22.85
C SER A 80 -0.30 3.77 24.14
N LYS A 81 -0.55 4.44 25.26
CA LYS A 81 -0.62 3.82 26.59
C LYS A 81 -2.08 3.54 27.01
N GLU A 82 -3.05 3.97 26.20
CA GLU A 82 -4.48 3.94 26.54
C GLU A 82 -5.17 2.64 26.12
N LEU A 83 -4.53 1.80 25.29
CA LEU A 83 -5.05 0.48 24.96
C LEU A 83 -4.94 -0.42 26.20
N LYS A 84 -6.01 -1.16 26.53
CA LYS A 84 -6.07 -1.96 27.76
C LYS A 84 -5.11 -3.16 27.74
N THR A 85 -4.65 -3.57 26.55
CA THR A 85 -3.70 -4.68 26.39
C THR A 85 -2.26 -4.20 26.44
N GLU A 86 -1.47 -4.80 27.32
CA GLU A 86 -0.03 -4.59 27.35
C GLU A 86 0.67 -5.37 26.23
N PHE A 87 0.80 -4.73 25.07
CA PHE A 87 1.67 -5.28 24.02
C PHE A 87 3.12 -5.36 24.51
N ASN A 88 3.76 -6.50 24.22
CA ASN A 88 5.19 -6.65 24.51
C ASN A 88 6.02 -5.64 23.68
N LYS A 89 7.27 -5.40 24.12
CA LYS A 89 8.16 -4.41 23.49
C LYS A 89 8.37 -4.66 21.99
N PHE A 90 8.45 -5.93 21.58
CA PHE A 90 8.67 -6.30 20.18
C PHE A 90 7.48 -5.93 19.28
N VAL A 91 6.25 -6.22 19.72
CA VAL A 91 5.01 -5.87 18.99
C VAL A 91 4.87 -4.36 18.88
N LYS A 92 5.15 -3.61 19.97
CA LYS A 92 5.16 -2.14 19.91
C LYS A 92 6.20 -1.62 18.92
N PHE A 93 7.42 -2.15 18.97
CA PHE A 93 8.48 -1.76 18.05
C PHE A 93 8.13 -2.05 16.59
N PHE A 94 7.52 -3.19 16.31
CA PHE A 94 7.01 -3.50 14.96
C PHE A 94 6.04 -2.43 14.47
N PHE A 95 5.01 -2.11 15.25
CA PHE A 95 4.04 -1.07 14.90
C PHE A 95 4.69 0.31 14.71
N GLN A 96 5.67 0.65 15.54
CA GLN A 96 6.41 1.91 15.43
C GLN A 96 7.19 1.97 14.12
N ILE A 97 7.91 0.90 13.76
CA ILE A 97 8.58 0.81 12.46
C ILE A 97 7.56 0.89 11.33
N SER A 98 6.40 0.25 11.44
CA SER A 98 5.35 0.35 10.41
C SER A 98 4.90 1.80 10.20
N VAL A 99 4.75 2.61 11.26
CA VAL A 99 4.45 4.05 11.08
C VAL A 99 5.49 4.72 10.18
N PHE A 100 6.78 4.56 10.48
CA PHE A 100 7.84 5.16 9.67
C PHE A 100 7.93 4.57 8.26
N GLY A 101 7.71 3.26 8.12
CA GLY A 101 7.69 2.58 6.82
C GLY A 101 6.59 3.11 5.91
N PHE A 102 5.36 3.24 6.41
CA PHE A 102 4.25 3.78 5.61
C PHE A 102 4.39 5.28 5.33
N VAL A 103 5.03 6.06 6.22
CA VAL A 103 5.41 7.45 5.90
C VAL A 103 6.46 7.51 4.81
N PHE A 104 7.44 6.60 4.84
CA PHE A 104 8.45 6.50 3.80
C PHE A 104 7.83 6.11 2.45
N LEU A 105 6.93 5.11 2.41
CA LEU A 105 6.22 4.72 1.18
C LEU A 105 5.33 5.86 0.65
N ALA A 106 4.67 6.62 1.53
CA ALA A 106 3.94 7.82 1.09
C ALA A 106 4.85 8.87 0.41
N LEU A 107 6.10 9.00 0.88
CA LEU A 107 7.08 9.88 0.25
C LEU A 107 7.59 9.27 -1.06
N ASP A 108 7.83 7.96 -1.07
CA ASP A 108 8.27 7.21 -2.24
C ASP A 108 7.34 7.46 -3.43
N GLU A 109 6.04 7.28 -3.23
CA GLU A 109 5.03 7.54 -4.26
C GLU A 109 5.01 8.99 -4.79
N MET A 110 5.42 9.97 -3.99
CA MET A 110 5.42 11.38 -4.42
C MET A 110 6.65 11.77 -5.22
N ILE A 111 7.80 11.14 -4.98
CA ILE A 111 9.10 11.57 -5.52
C ILE A 111 9.93 10.43 -6.13
N SER A 112 9.35 9.25 -6.27
CA SER A 112 9.91 8.06 -6.91
C SER A 112 11.29 7.69 -6.36
N VAL A 113 11.41 7.57 -5.04
CA VAL A 113 12.68 7.26 -4.36
C VAL A 113 13.20 5.89 -4.79
N HIS A 114 12.32 4.91 -4.97
CA HIS A 114 12.66 3.57 -5.39
C HIS A 114 13.30 3.57 -6.79
N GLU A 115 12.88 4.41 -7.73
CA GLU A 115 13.55 4.51 -9.04
C GLU A 115 15.00 4.97 -8.90
N TYR A 116 15.25 5.99 -8.08
CA TYR A 116 16.61 6.48 -7.83
C TYR A 116 17.47 5.40 -7.16
N LEU A 117 16.90 4.71 -6.17
CA LEU A 117 17.57 3.59 -5.50
C LEU A 117 17.87 2.45 -6.48
N GLY A 118 16.92 2.14 -7.37
CA GLY A 118 17.07 1.11 -8.38
C GLY A 118 18.18 1.43 -9.37
N LYS A 119 18.19 2.64 -9.94
CA LYS A 119 19.26 3.14 -10.81
C LYS A 119 20.63 3.09 -10.10
N PHE A 120 20.68 3.45 -8.81
CA PHE A 120 21.91 3.33 -8.03
C PHE A 120 22.41 1.88 -7.91
N VAL A 121 21.51 0.92 -7.65
CA VAL A 121 21.84 -0.50 -7.56
C VAL A 121 22.30 -1.05 -8.91
N GLU A 122 21.58 -0.72 -9.98
CA GLU A 122 21.90 -1.11 -11.35
C GLU A 122 23.30 -0.63 -11.73
N ASN A 123 23.57 0.66 -11.58
CA ASN A 123 24.86 1.27 -11.89
C ASN A 123 26.01 0.70 -11.08
N ARG A 124 25.76 0.22 -9.85
CA ARG A 124 26.81 -0.30 -8.98
C ARG A 124 27.08 -1.78 -9.15
N THR A 125 26.09 -2.55 -9.58
CA THR A 125 26.17 -4.01 -9.72
C THR A 125 26.36 -4.47 -11.16
N GLY A 126 26.00 -3.65 -12.14
CA GLY A 126 25.97 -4.03 -13.55
C GLY A 126 24.91 -5.08 -13.89
N ILE A 127 23.93 -5.31 -12.99
CA ILE A 127 22.98 -6.43 -13.14
C ILE A 127 22.07 -6.30 -14.37
N THR A 128 21.84 -5.06 -14.85
CA THR A 128 21.03 -4.74 -16.02
C THR A 128 21.85 -4.28 -17.23
N GLU A 129 23.18 -4.31 -17.16
CA GLU A 129 24.07 -3.80 -18.23
C GLU A 129 23.84 -4.53 -19.56
N GLY A 130 23.62 -3.77 -20.64
CA GLY A 130 23.38 -4.31 -21.98
C GLY A 130 21.98 -4.90 -22.19
N THR A 131 21.04 -4.63 -21.29
CA THR A 131 19.64 -5.08 -21.38
C THR A 131 18.69 -3.91 -21.64
N ASN A 132 17.45 -4.18 -22.05
CA ASN A 132 16.45 -3.11 -22.28
C ASN A 132 15.93 -2.44 -21.00
N ILE A 133 16.31 -2.95 -19.81
CA ILE A 133 15.96 -2.37 -18.50
C ILE A 133 17.14 -1.63 -17.86
N GLU A 134 18.24 -1.44 -18.60
CA GLU A 134 19.37 -0.66 -18.13
C GLU A 134 18.95 0.79 -17.81
N GLU A 135 19.30 1.26 -16.61
CA GLU A 135 18.97 2.59 -16.08
C GLU A 135 17.46 2.91 -15.99
N VAL A 136 16.58 1.92 -16.16
CA VAL A 136 15.14 2.12 -16.00
C VAL A 136 14.78 2.25 -14.51
N GLY A 137 15.47 1.50 -13.64
CA GLY A 137 15.32 1.59 -12.20
C GLY A 137 14.65 0.38 -11.54
N PHE A 138 14.38 -0.73 -12.22
CA PHE A 138 13.81 -1.95 -11.61
C PHE A 138 14.71 -2.62 -10.56
N GLY A 139 15.98 -2.20 -10.42
CA GLY A 139 16.92 -2.73 -9.42
C GLY A 139 16.44 -2.64 -7.97
N TRP A 140 15.49 -1.76 -7.64
CA TRP A 140 14.94 -1.61 -6.29
C TRP A 140 14.18 -2.86 -5.82
N ILE A 141 13.62 -3.65 -6.76
CA ILE A 141 12.89 -4.89 -6.47
C ILE A 141 13.77 -5.87 -5.68
N LEU A 142 15.07 -5.90 -5.95
CA LEU A 142 16.03 -6.76 -5.23
C LEU A 142 16.13 -6.43 -3.74
N ILE A 143 15.79 -5.20 -3.36
CA ILE A 143 15.79 -4.72 -1.97
C ILE A 143 14.40 -4.89 -1.36
N TYR A 144 13.35 -4.43 -2.04
CA TYR A 144 12.00 -4.40 -1.47
C TYR A 144 11.38 -5.79 -1.40
N ALA A 145 11.63 -6.68 -2.38
CA ALA A 145 11.02 -8.01 -2.37
C ALA A 145 11.36 -8.80 -1.09
N PRO A 146 12.64 -8.93 -0.67
CA PRO A 146 12.97 -9.54 0.64
C PRO A 146 12.28 -8.88 1.83
N ILE A 147 12.19 -7.54 1.83
CA ILE A 147 11.53 -6.77 2.91
C ILE A 147 10.05 -7.11 2.96
N VAL A 148 9.36 -7.19 1.82
CA VAL A 148 7.93 -7.54 1.74
C VAL A 148 7.68 -8.96 2.22
N PHE A 149 8.54 -9.93 1.87
CA PHE A 149 8.39 -11.31 2.35
C PHE A 149 8.58 -11.41 3.87
N VAL A 150 9.63 -10.80 4.42
CA VAL A 150 9.89 -10.78 5.87
C VAL A 150 8.80 -10.00 6.60
N GLY A 151 8.39 -8.85 6.06
CA GLY A 151 7.31 -8.02 6.58
C GLY A 151 5.99 -8.77 6.64
N SER A 152 5.63 -9.49 5.56
CA SER A 152 4.42 -10.31 5.48
C SER A 152 4.39 -11.43 6.53
N PHE A 153 5.54 -12.06 6.80
CA PHE A 153 5.66 -13.03 7.88
C PHE A 153 5.39 -12.39 9.26
N PHE A 154 5.93 -11.19 9.52
CA PHE A 154 5.67 -10.47 10.77
C PHE A 154 4.23 -9.98 10.91
N VAL A 155 3.64 -9.44 9.83
CA VAL A 155 2.21 -9.07 9.78
C VAL A 155 1.36 -10.29 10.13
N TRP A 156 1.57 -11.43 9.46
CA TRP A 156 0.84 -12.66 9.76
C TRP A 156 0.96 -13.04 11.23
N SER A 157 2.20 -13.12 11.73
CA SER A 157 2.51 -13.63 13.06
C SER A 157 1.96 -12.74 14.17
N ILE A 158 2.14 -11.43 14.04
CA ILE A 158 1.70 -10.45 15.04
C ILE A 158 0.17 -10.30 14.98
N TRP A 159 -0.43 -10.10 13.80
CA TRP A 159 -1.87 -9.85 13.72
C TRP A 159 -2.67 -11.09 14.06
N SER A 160 -2.24 -12.27 13.59
CA SER A 160 -2.93 -13.51 13.93
C SER A 160 -2.89 -13.80 15.43
N LYS A 161 -1.85 -13.34 16.14
CA LYS A 161 -1.78 -13.43 17.59
C LYS A 161 -2.76 -12.45 18.24
N LEU A 162 -2.68 -11.17 17.90
CA LEU A 162 -3.51 -10.12 18.50
C LEU A 162 -5.01 -10.33 18.20
N LEU A 163 -5.36 -10.72 16.97
CA LEU A 163 -6.75 -10.95 16.59
C LEU A 163 -7.39 -12.12 17.35
N LYS A 164 -6.61 -13.09 17.85
CA LYS A 164 -7.14 -14.20 18.66
C LYS A 164 -7.58 -13.76 20.05
N GLU A 165 -7.12 -12.60 20.52
CA GLU A 165 -7.52 -12.03 21.80
C GLU A 165 -8.90 -11.37 21.70
N LEU A 166 -9.34 -11.03 20.49
CA LEU A 166 -10.65 -10.41 20.24
C LEU A 166 -11.80 -11.43 20.19
N ASP A 167 -13.04 -10.91 20.16
CA ASP A 167 -14.23 -11.71 19.95
C ASP A 167 -14.21 -12.50 18.62
N GLY A 168 -14.92 -13.63 18.58
CA GLY A 168 -14.88 -14.54 17.44
C GLY A 168 -15.34 -13.95 16.10
N LYS A 169 -16.16 -12.89 16.09
CA LYS A 169 -16.56 -12.20 14.86
C LYS A 169 -15.42 -11.29 14.39
N SER A 170 -14.86 -10.48 15.28
CA SER A 170 -13.71 -9.61 15.00
C SER A 170 -12.49 -10.40 14.54
N TYR A 171 -12.17 -11.53 15.17
CA TYR A 171 -11.13 -12.45 14.74
C TYR A 171 -11.32 -12.92 13.30
N LYS A 172 -12.52 -13.43 12.96
CA LYS A 172 -12.82 -13.96 11.63
C LYS A 172 -12.72 -12.89 10.54
N VAL A 173 -13.22 -11.69 10.80
CA VAL A 173 -13.16 -10.59 9.83
C VAL A 173 -11.73 -10.07 9.70
N GLY A 174 -11.05 -9.79 10.81
CA GLY A 174 -9.67 -9.31 10.81
C GLY A 174 -8.72 -10.29 10.10
N LYS A 175 -8.87 -11.60 10.34
CA LYS A 175 -8.04 -12.62 9.69
C LYS A 175 -8.16 -12.61 8.17
N LYS A 176 -9.36 -12.33 7.63
CA LYS A 176 -9.54 -12.18 6.17
C LYS A 176 -8.72 -11.01 5.64
N PHE A 177 -8.74 -9.86 6.34
CA PHE A 177 -7.96 -8.70 5.93
C PHE A 177 -6.45 -8.92 6.08
N VAL A 178 -5.99 -9.66 7.09
CA VAL A 178 -4.57 -10.08 7.18
C VAL A 178 -4.16 -10.90 5.96
N ILE A 179 -5.01 -11.84 5.52
CA ILE A 179 -4.73 -12.63 4.31
C ILE A 179 -4.69 -11.72 3.07
N LEU A 180 -5.64 -10.80 2.94
CA LEU A 180 -5.66 -9.84 1.82
C LEU A 180 -4.43 -8.94 1.81
N ILE A 181 -3.96 -8.48 2.97
CA ILE A 181 -2.72 -7.70 3.09
C ILE A 181 -1.53 -8.49 2.56
N ILE A 182 -1.38 -9.75 2.98
CA ILE A 182 -0.23 -10.58 2.60
C ILE A 182 -0.27 -10.93 1.12
N ILE A 183 -1.43 -11.37 0.63
CA ILE A 183 -1.61 -11.69 -0.79
C ILE A 183 -1.36 -10.43 -1.61
N GLY A 184 -1.95 -9.30 -1.22
CA GLY A 184 -1.81 -8.05 -1.93
C GLY A 184 -0.37 -7.55 -1.98
N ALA A 185 0.32 -7.46 -0.84
CA ALA A 185 1.72 -7.03 -0.80
C ALA A 185 2.65 -7.92 -1.63
N ILE A 186 2.50 -9.25 -1.56
CA ILE A 186 3.28 -10.17 -2.39
C ILE A 186 2.90 -10.02 -3.87
N SER A 187 1.61 -9.88 -4.18
CA SER A 187 1.15 -9.72 -5.55
C SER A 187 1.64 -8.42 -6.19
N THR A 188 1.67 -7.28 -5.48
CA THR A 188 2.24 -6.01 -5.97
C THR A 188 3.69 -6.22 -6.41
N VAL A 189 4.55 -6.77 -5.53
CA VAL A 189 5.95 -7.06 -5.88
C VAL A 189 6.08 -8.03 -7.07
N LEU A 190 5.21 -9.03 -7.15
CA LEU A 190 5.23 -9.96 -8.28
C LEU A 190 4.80 -9.29 -9.59
N MET A 191 3.84 -8.36 -9.56
CA MET A 191 3.44 -7.60 -10.75
C MET A 191 4.60 -6.72 -11.23
N GLU A 192 5.31 -6.07 -10.31
CA GLU A 192 6.51 -5.27 -10.62
C GLU A 192 7.64 -6.09 -11.25
N VAL A 193 7.88 -7.30 -10.74
CA VAL A 193 8.82 -8.25 -11.37
C VAL A 193 8.37 -8.62 -12.79
N VAL A 194 7.07 -8.85 -12.97
CA VAL A 194 6.50 -9.20 -14.28
C VAL A 194 6.59 -8.02 -15.24
N GLU A 195 6.37 -6.80 -14.77
CA GLU A 195 6.55 -5.59 -15.55
C GLU A 195 8.01 -5.40 -15.96
N GLY A 196 8.95 -5.51 -15.03
CA GLY A 196 10.38 -5.46 -15.34
C GLY A 196 10.79 -6.51 -16.38
N PHE A 197 10.20 -7.71 -16.33
CA PHE A 197 10.39 -8.73 -17.38
C PHE A 197 9.81 -8.32 -18.73
N PHE A 198 8.64 -7.69 -18.79
CA PHE A 198 8.07 -7.20 -20.04
C PHE A 198 8.87 -6.04 -20.64
N TRP A 199 9.39 -5.13 -19.80
CA TRP A 199 10.33 -4.11 -20.23
C TRP A 199 11.62 -4.71 -20.79
N PHE A 200 12.15 -5.76 -20.16
CA PHE A 200 13.30 -6.50 -20.67
C PHE A 200 13.04 -7.07 -22.08
N GLU A 201 11.81 -7.50 -22.35
CA GLU A 201 11.34 -8.00 -23.65
C GLU A 201 10.84 -6.89 -24.62
N ASN A 202 11.08 -5.61 -24.32
CA ASN A 202 10.61 -4.44 -25.10
C ASN A 202 9.07 -4.37 -25.29
N LYS A 203 8.30 -4.86 -24.30
CA LYS A 203 6.84 -4.81 -24.27
C LYS A 203 6.36 -3.82 -23.20
N VAL A 204 6.31 -2.54 -23.58
CA VAL A 204 6.13 -1.43 -22.62
C VAL A 204 4.67 -1.10 -22.32
N ASP A 205 3.74 -1.42 -23.22
CA ASP A 205 2.30 -1.14 -23.03
C ASP A 205 1.57 -2.40 -22.57
N THR A 206 1.53 -2.61 -21.26
CA THR A 206 0.86 -3.77 -20.65
C THR A 206 -0.23 -3.33 -19.68
N ILE A 207 -1.14 -4.25 -19.38
CA ILE A 207 -2.23 -4.05 -18.42
C ILE A 207 -1.79 -4.23 -16.96
N PHE A 208 -0.58 -4.75 -16.72
CA PHE A 208 -0.10 -5.10 -15.39
C PHE A 208 -0.05 -3.93 -14.41
N PRO A 209 0.40 -2.71 -14.81
CA PRO A 209 0.29 -1.52 -13.97
C PRO A 209 -1.13 -1.29 -13.45
N CYS A 210 -2.18 -1.48 -14.26
CA CYS A 210 -3.56 -1.31 -13.78
C CYS A 210 -3.92 -2.28 -12.64
N PHE A 211 -3.43 -3.51 -12.71
CA PHE A 211 -3.72 -4.53 -11.70
C PHE A 211 -2.91 -4.33 -10.44
N GLU A 212 -1.63 -4.02 -10.59
CA GLU A 212 -0.73 -3.71 -9.48
C GLU A 212 -1.31 -2.61 -8.59
N GLU A 213 -1.62 -1.46 -9.18
CA GLU A 213 -2.19 -0.29 -8.52
C GLU A 213 -3.52 -0.62 -7.82
N GLY A 214 -4.35 -1.44 -8.48
CA GLY A 214 -5.59 -1.93 -7.88
C GLY A 214 -5.37 -2.84 -6.66
N ILE A 215 -4.33 -3.66 -6.70
CA ILE A 215 -3.93 -4.54 -5.60
C ILE A 215 -3.34 -3.70 -4.45
N GLU A 216 -2.60 -2.66 -4.77
CA GLU A 216 -2.04 -1.74 -3.78
C GLU A 216 -3.14 -1.02 -2.99
N PHE A 217 -4.09 -0.36 -3.66
CA PHE A 217 -5.25 0.25 -3.01
C PHE A 217 -6.00 -0.74 -2.11
N MET A 218 -6.22 -1.96 -2.60
CA MET A 218 -6.87 -3.02 -1.82
C MET A 218 -6.07 -3.37 -0.55
N THR A 219 -4.74 -3.45 -0.67
CA THR A 219 -3.82 -3.74 0.43
C THR A 219 -3.86 -2.64 1.48
N LEU A 220 -3.77 -1.38 1.07
CA LEU A 220 -3.82 -0.20 1.95
C LEU A 220 -5.16 -0.11 2.71
N ILE A 221 -6.28 -0.30 2.01
CA ILE A 221 -7.60 -0.35 2.65
C ILE A 221 -7.70 -1.52 3.63
N SER A 222 -7.12 -2.67 3.28
CA SER A 222 -7.11 -3.85 4.16
C SER A 222 -6.33 -3.60 5.45
N PHE A 223 -5.19 -2.88 5.37
CA PHE A 223 -4.47 -2.41 6.56
C PHE A 223 -5.33 -1.50 7.44
N LEU A 224 -5.98 -0.49 6.86
CA LEU A 224 -6.85 0.42 7.61
C LEU A 224 -7.97 -0.32 8.35
N VAL A 225 -8.67 -1.22 7.65
CA VAL A 225 -9.76 -1.99 8.24
C VAL A 225 -9.23 -2.89 9.36
N CYS A 226 -8.13 -3.59 9.12
CA CYS A 226 -7.60 -4.53 10.09
C CYS A 226 -7.05 -3.83 11.35
N ASN A 227 -6.35 -2.71 11.18
CA ASN A 227 -5.86 -1.89 12.30
C ASN A 227 -7.02 -1.31 13.10
N ASN A 228 -8.07 -0.82 12.43
CA ASN A 228 -9.25 -0.30 13.10
C ASN A 228 -10.00 -1.38 13.90
N ILE A 229 -10.05 -2.63 13.39
CA ILE A 229 -10.59 -3.77 14.15
C ILE A 229 -9.78 -4.00 15.43
N LEU A 230 -8.45 -4.04 15.34
CA LEU A 230 -7.57 -4.22 16.50
C LEU A 230 -7.77 -3.09 17.52
N ILE A 231 -7.71 -1.83 17.09
CA ILE A 231 -7.87 -0.67 17.97
C ILE A 231 -9.22 -0.72 18.69
N LYS A 232 -10.33 -0.92 17.96
CA LYS A 232 -11.66 -0.97 18.56
C LYS A 232 -11.86 -2.18 19.46
N GLY A 233 -11.19 -3.29 19.19
CA GLY A 233 -11.18 -4.46 20.06
C GLY A 233 -10.56 -4.13 21.42
N PHE A 234 -9.35 -3.59 21.41
CA PHE A 234 -8.59 -3.29 22.63
C PHE A 234 -9.01 -2.02 23.37
N GLU A 235 -9.92 -1.23 22.80
CA GLU A 235 -10.59 -0.12 23.49
C GLU A 235 -11.86 -0.54 24.26
N LYS A 236 -12.52 -1.62 23.83
CA LYS A 236 -13.82 -2.07 24.37
C LYS A 236 -13.70 -2.98 25.58
N GLU A 237 -12.69 -3.84 25.59
CA GLU A 237 -12.23 -4.57 26.78
C GLU A 237 -11.67 -3.59 27.78
#